data_AF-A0A1G7KMD0-F1
#
_entry.id   AF-A0A1G7KMD0-F1
#
_cell.length_a   1.000
_cell.length_b   1.000
_cell.length_c   1.000
_cell.angle_alpha   90.00
_cell.angle_beta   90.00
_cell.angle_gamma   90.00
#
_symmetry.space_group_name_H-M   'P 1'
#
loop_
_entity.id
_entity.type
_entity.pdbx_description
1 polymer ?
#
loop_
_entity_poly.entity_id
_entity_poly.type
_entity_poly.pdbx_seq_one_letter_code
_entity_poly.pdbx_strand_id
1 'polypeptide(L)'
;MYGFVRPGTGESEFWLLPTVNAVAFSEVLGRFARLRGAGEGKLLLLVLDRAGWHVSGRVDTEEELWARVEARCAYLQAQPGLIRSHTLFHWWPREW
;
A
#
# COMPACT_ATOMS: atom_id res chain seq x y z
N MET A 1 -9.21 -13.76 -1.24
CA MET A 1 -9.91 -12.45 -1.36
C MET A 1 -8.88 -11.36 -1.15
N TYR A 2 -8.89 -10.32 -1.98
CA TYR A 2 -8.11 -9.10 -1.73
C TYR A 2 -9.07 -7.97 -1.41
N GLY A 3 -8.78 -7.21 -0.35
CA GLY A 3 -9.61 -6.10 0.09
C GLY A 3 -8.79 -4.83 0.23
N PHE A 4 -9.31 -3.73 -0.30
CA PHE A 4 -8.75 -2.40 -0.11
C PHE A 4 -9.79 -1.52 0.57
N VAL A 5 -9.35 -0.73 1.54
CA VAL A 5 -10.21 0.21 2.26
C VAL A 5 -9.56 1.58 2.18
N ARG A 6 -10.36 2.60 1.87
CA ARG A 6 -9.98 4.00 2.02
C ARG A 6 -10.31 4.44 3.44
N PRO A 7 -9.33 4.59 4.35
CA PRO A 7 -9.62 4.74 5.77
C PRO A 7 -10.46 5.99 6.06
N GLY A 8 -10.16 7.11 5.40
CA GLY A 8 -10.86 8.38 5.56
C GLY A 8 -12.36 8.37 5.22
N THR A 9 -12.83 7.41 4.41
CA THR A 9 -14.24 7.36 3.95
C THR A 9 -14.92 6.03 4.24
N GLY A 10 -14.18 4.98 4.60
CA GLY A 10 -14.71 3.61 4.70
C GLY A 10 -15.04 2.95 3.35
N GLU A 11 -14.84 3.66 2.24
CA GLU A 11 -15.03 3.12 0.88
C GLU A 11 -14.14 1.89 0.71
N SER A 12 -14.74 0.76 0.34
CA SER A 12 -14.06 -0.53 0.29
C SER A 12 -14.27 -1.19 -1.06
N GLU A 13 -13.24 -1.86 -1.55
CA GLU A 13 -13.27 -2.61 -2.81
C GLU A 13 -12.70 -4.01 -2.60
N PHE A 14 -13.40 -5.02 -3.13
CA PHE A 14 -13.09 -6.43 -2.91
C PHE A 14 -12.92 -7.18 -4.22
N TRP A 15 -11.86 -7.97 -4.30
CA TRP A 15 -11.50 -8.75 -5.48
C TRP A 15 -11.52 -10.24 -5.12
N LEU A 16 -12.38 -10.98 -5.81
CA LEU A 16 -12.50 -12.43 -5.68
C LEU A 16 -11.68 -13.11 -6.78
N LEU A 17 -10.52 -13.65 -6.38
CA LEU A 17 -9.69 -14.50 -7.23
C LEU A 17 -9.60 -15.88 -6.58
N PRO A 18 -9.44 -16.95 -7.38
CA PRO A 18 -9.37 -18.32 -6.89
C PRO A 18 -8.11 -18.60 -6.05
N THR A 19 -7.13 -17.69 -6.06
CA THR A 19 -5.86 -17.85 -5.34
C THR A 19 -5.44 -16.57 -4.62
N VAL A 20 -4.74 -16.75 -3.49
CA VAL A 20 -4.08 -15.68 -2.73
C VAL A 20 -2.57 -15.91 -2.81
N ASN A 21 -1.89 -15.20 -3.70
CA ASN A 21 -0.45 -15.30 -3.90
C ASN A 21 0.14 -14.03 -4.53
N ALA A 22 1.47 -13.98 -4.57
CA ALA A 22 2.33 -12.98 -5.22
C ALA A 22 1.83 -12.41 -6.55
N VAL A 23 1.55 -13.32 -7.47
CA VAL A 23 1.30 -13.03 -8.87
C VAL A 23 -0.08 -12.41 -9.00
N ALA A 24 -1.08 -13.05 -8.39
CA ALA A 24 -2.44 -12.52 -8.32
C ALA A 24 -2.50 -11.18 -7.59
N PHE A 25 -1.72 -10.99 -6.51
CA PHE A 25 -1.65 -9.71 -5.81
C PHE A 25 -1.06 -8.60 -6.68
N SER A 26 0.01 -8.87 -7.42
CA SER A 26 0.62 -7.90 -8.35
C SER A 26 -0.35 -7.44 -9.44
N GLU A 27 -1.13 -8.37 -10.01
CA GLU A 27 -2.17 -8.06 -11.00
C GLU A 27 -3.28 -7.18 -10.40
N VAL A 28 -3.73 -7.53 -9.19
CA VAL A 28 -4.73 -6.75 -8.45
C VAL A 28 -4.21 -5.33 -8.17
N LEU A 29 -2.96 -5.18 -7.72
CA LEU A 29 -2.34 -3.88 -7.48
C LEU A 29 -2.25 -3.04 -8.75
N GLY A 30 -1.80 -3.63 -9.86
CA GLY A 30 -1.70 -2.94 -11.14
C GLY A 30 -3.05 -2.44 -11.63
N ARG A 31 -4.10 -3.26 -11.50
CA ARG A 31 -5.45 -2.88 -11.91
C ARG A 31 -6.08 -1.87 -10.95
N PHE A 32 -5.87 -2.01 -9.65
CA PHE A 32 -6.27 -1.03 -8.63
C PHE A 32 -5.63 0.33 -8.89
N ALA A 33 -4.32 0.37 -9.14
CA ALA A 33 -3.60 1.60 -9.45
C ALA A 33 -4.20 2.32 -10.68
N ARG A 34 -4.49 1.58 -11.76
CA ARG A 34 -5.15 2.12 -12.95
C ARG A 34 -6.56 2.65 -12.65
N LEU A 35 -7.39 1.86 -11.97
CA LEU A 35 -8.77 2.24 -11.63
C LEU A 35 -8.84 3.48 -10.74
N ARG A 36 -7.90 3.62 -9.81
CA ARG A 36 -7.80 4.81 -8.95
C ARG A 36 -7.03 5.95 -9.59
N GLY A 37 -6.50 5.78 -10.81
CA GLY A 37 -5.78 6.81 -11.55
C GLY A 37 -4.43 7.19 -10.93
N ALA A 38 -3.69 6.24 -10.36
CA ALA A 38 -2.32 6.46 -9.90
C ALA A 38 -1.40 6.87 -11.08
N GLY A 39 -0.52 7.83 -10.86
CA GLY A 39 0.39 8.37 -11.86
C GLY A 39 1.15 9.58 -11.35
N GLU A 40 1.79 10.35 -12.24
CA GLU A 40 2.65 11.49 -11.88
C GLU A 40 1.96 12.52 -10.99
N GLY A 41 0.66 12.76 -11.19
CA GLY A 41 -0.14 13.70 -10.39
C GLY A 41 -0.87 13.09 -9.19
N LYS A 42 -0.79 11.76 -8.98
CA LYS A 42 -1.58 11.07 -7.96
C LYS A 42 -0.86 9.86 -7.39
N LEU A 43 -0.43 9.99 -6.14
CA LEU A 43 0.17 8.92 -5.36
C LEU A 43 -0.90 8.19 -4.54
N LEU A 44 -0.85 6.85 -4.55
CA LEU A 44 -1.63 6.00 -3.66
C LEU A 44 -0.71 5.44 -2.59
N LEU A 45 -1.00 5.73 -1.33
CA LEU A 45 -0.32 5.11 -0.19
C LEU A 45 -1.10 3.86 0.22
N LEU A 46 -0.47 2.69 0.08
CA LEU A 46 -1.01 1.42 0.55
C LEU A 46 -0.27 1.00 1.84
N VAL A 47 -1.04 0.57 2.84
CA VAL A 47 -0.51 0.00 4.07
C VAL A 47 -0.86 -1.48 4.06
N LEU A 48 0.16 -2.34 4.14
CA LEU A 48 0.03 -3.79 4.12
C LEU A 48 0.34 -4.35 5.51
N ASP A 49 -0.39 -5.38 5.93
CA ASP A 49 -0.33 -5.97 7.28
C ASP A 49 0.78 -7.03 7.45
N ARG A 50 1.80 -7.01 6.60
CA ARG A 50 2.94 -7.96 6.60
C ARG A 50 2.55 -9.44 6.54
N ALA A 51 1.41 -9.80 5.95
CA ALA A 51 1.15 -11.20 5.61
C ALA A 51 2.23 -11.76 4.66
N GLY A 52 2.67 -13.00 4.88
CA GLY A 52 3.87 -13.58 4.24
C GLY A 52 3.86 -13.64 2.70
N TRP A 53 2.69 -13.49 2.05
CA TRP A 53 2.53 -13.46 0.60
C TRP A 53 2.59 -12.04 0.00
N HIS A 54 2.69 -10.98 0.82
CA HIS A 54 2.91 -9.61 0.36
C HIS A 54 4.37 -9.31 -0.03
N VAL A 55 5.31 -10.20 0.33
CA VAL A 55 6.76 -9.97 0.22
C VAL A 55 7.38 -10.67 -0.99
N SER A 56 6.57 -11.25 -1.87
CA SER A 56 7.03 -12.01 -3.02
C SER A 56 7.43 -11.13 -4.20
N GLY A 57 8.64 -10.58 -4.14
CA GLY A 57 9.66 -10.61 -5.19
C GLY A 57 9.24 -10.33 -6.64
N ARG A 58 8.73 -9.14 -6.95
CA ARG A 58 8.81 -8.63 -8.33
C ARG A 58 9.32 -7.20 -8.36
N VAL A 59 10.61 -7.09 -8.06
CA VAL A 59 11.44 -5.90 -8.21
C VAL A 59 12.80 -6.38 -8.68
N ASP A 60 13.46 -5.60 -9.54
CA ASP A 60 14.64 -6.03 -10.30
C ASP A 60 15.74 -6.62 -9.41
N THR A 61 15.83 -6.17 -8.14
CA THR A 61 16.51 -6.84 -7.02
C THR A 61 15.79 -6.55 -5.70
N GLU A 62 15.98 -7.41 -4.69
CA GLU A 62 15.45 -7.22 -3.34
C GLU A 62 16.02 -5.93 -2.70
N GLU A 63 17.30 -5.65 -2.91
CA GLU A 63 17.97 -4.46 -2.38
C GLU A 63 17.38 -3.16 -2.94
N GLU A 64 17.09 -3.10 -4.24
CA GLU A 64 16.55 -1.88 -4.85
C GLU A 64 15.10 -1.61 -4.43
N LEU A 65 14.30 -2.66 -4.23
CA LEU A 65 12.96 -2.54 -3.64
C LEU A 65 13.04 -1.93 -2.25
N TRP A 66 13.87 -2.53 -1.39
CA TRP A 66 13.97 -2.11 -0.01
C TRP A 66 14.53 -0.69 0.08
N ALA A 67 15.53 -0.33 -0.72
CA ALA A 67 16.03 1.04 -0.77
C ALA A 67 14.94 2.07 -1.14
N ARG A 68 14.09 1.75 -2.13
CA ARG A 68 12.97 2.64 -2.54
C ARG A 68 11.88 2.71 -1.46
N VAL A 69 11.56 1.58 -0.82
CA VAL A 69 10.59 1.49 0.27
C VAL A 69 11.10 2.25 1.49
N GLU A 70 12.35 2.04 1.89
CA GLU A 70 12.99 2.72 3.01
C GLU A 70 13.07 4.22 2.78
N ALA A 71 13.55 4.67 1.62
CA ALA A 71 13.62 6.08 1.29
C ALA A 71 12.22 6.73 1.34
N ARG A 72 11.20 6.04 0.82
CA ARG A 72 9.82 6.52 0.89
C ARG A 72 9.26 6.49 2.31
N CYS A 73 9.54 5.46 3.09
CA CYS A 73 9.14 5.34 4.49
C CYS A 73 9.78 6.43 5.34
N ALA A 74 11.08 6.72 5.14
CA ALA A 74 11.80 7.81 5.80
C ALA A 74 11.18 9.17 5.44
N TYR A 75 10.87 9.40 4.16
CA TYR A 75 10.16 10.61 3.71
C TYR A 75 8.78 10.75 4.36
N LEU A 76 8.00 9.66 4.42
CA LEU A 76 6.67 9.67 5.03
C LEU A 76 6.73 9.82 6.55
N GLN A 77 7.74 9.25 7.22
CA GLN A 77 7.99 9.45 8.65
C GLN A 77 8.28 10.90 8.99
N ALA A 78 8.89 11.66 8.08
CA ALA A 78 9.07 13.11 8.21
C ALA A 78 7.79 13.92 7.92
N GLN A 79 6.72 13.28 7.41
CA GLN A 79 5.41 13.90 7.13
C GLN A 79 4.26 13.23 7.88
N PRO A 80 4.36 13.13 9.20
CA PRO A 80 3.49 12.22 9.93
C PRO A 80 2.06 12.78 10.14
N GLY A 81 1.84 14.08 9.91
CA GLY A 81 0.51 14.68 9.72
C GLY A 81 -0.21 14.24 8.43
N LEU A 82 0.54 14.00 7.34
CA LEU A 82 0.02 13.49 6.06
C LEU A 82 -0.44 12.03 6.20
N ILE A 83 0.32 11.21 6.94
CA ILE A 83 -0.09 9.84 7.24
C ILE A 83 -1.37 9.86 8.08
N ARG A 84 -1.38 10.63 9.17
CA ARG A 84 -2.52 10.71 10.10
C ARG A 84 -3.81 11.19 9.44
N SER A 85 -3.74 12.17 8.53
CA SER A 85 -4.91 12.72 7.83
C SER A 85 -5.55 11.73 6.85
N HIS A 86 -4.83 10.67 6.46
CA HIS A 86 -5.27 9.74 5.42
C HIS A 86 -5.50 8.31 5.90
N THR A 87 -4.91 7.90 7.02
CA THR A 87 -4.95 6.50 7.46
C THR A 87 -5.94 6.22 8.59
N LEU A 88 -6.44 7.23 9.31
CA LEU A 88 -7.40 7.13 10.45
C LEU A 88 -7.14 5.97 11.43
N PHE A 89 -5.91 5.45 11.49
CA PHE A 89 -5.58 4.33 12.35
C PHE A 89 -5.58 4.80 13.80
N HIS A 90 -6.52 4.30 14.59
CA HIS A 90 -6.65 4.65 16.00
C HIS A 90 -5.44 4.21 16.85
N TRP A 91 -4.62 3.29 16.33
CA TRP A 91 -3.39 2.78 16.94
C TRP A 91 -2.11 3.51 16.48
N TRP A 92 -2.21 4.50 15.58
CA TRP A 92 -1.05 5.31 15.19
C TRP A 92 -0.62 6.24 16.34
N PRO A 93 0.69 6.37 16.64
CA PRO A 93 1.16 7.22 17.72
C PRO A 93 0.62 8.64 17.59
N ARG A 94 -0.02 9.14 18.65
CA ARG A 94 -0.63 10.47 18.67
C ARG A 94 0.39 11.60 18.85
N GLU A 95 1.60 11.23 19.26
CA GLU A 95 2.68 12.11 19.71
C GLU A 95 4.00 11.54 19.18
N TRP A 96 4.85 12.39 18.59
CA TRP A 96 6.26 12.10 18.26
C TRP A 96 7.12 13.10 19.01
#